data_AF-X1KSP9-F1
#
_entry.id   AF-X1KSP9-F1
#
_cell.length_a   1.000
_cell.length_b   1.000
_cell.length_c   1.000
_cell.angle_alpha   90.00
_cell.angle_beta   90.00
_cell.angle_gamma   90.00
#
_symmetry.space_group_name_H-M   'P 1'
#
loop_
_entity.id
_entity.type
_entity.pdbx_description
1 polymer ?
#
loop_
_entity_poly.entity_id
_entity_poly.type
_entity_poly.pdbx_seq_one_letter_code
_entity_poly.pdbx_strand_id
1 'polypeptide(L)'
;REAYKADITYGTSSEFGFDYLRDNMVIDLSQYVQGELNYAIVDEVDNLLIDEARTPLIISGQAEESGQIYQLFARLVPRLRQGQDYVVDEKSRAVNLTDVGISNVEMMLRRERVLKSGTFITQWAFGRRNGKR
;
A
#
# COMPACT_ATOMS: atom_id res chain seq x y z
N ARG A 1 -17.67 15.92 2.41
CA ARG A 1 -18.10 16.09 1.00
C ARG A 1 -19.09 17.22 0.82
N GLU A 2 -20.17 17.31 1.61
CA GLU A 2 -21.11 18.44 1.52
C GLU A 2 -20.46 19.78 1.84
N ALA A 3 -19.54 19.82 2.82
CA ALA A 3 -18.75 21.00 3.14
C ALA A 3 -18.02 21.58 1.91
N TYR A 4 -17.29 20.74 1.17
CA TYR A 4 -16.56 21.12 -0.06
C TYR A 4 -17.46 21.49 -1.25
N LYS A 5 -18.78 21.30 -1.15
CA LYS A 5 -19.74 21.75 -2.18
C LYS A 5 -20.26 23.17 -1.92
N ALA A 6 -19.95 23.76 -0.77
CA ALA A 6 -20.27 25.16 -0.49
C ALA A 6 -19.41 26.09 -1.34
N ASP A 7 -19.89 27.31 -1.59
CA ASP A 7 -19.13 28.34 -2.34
C ASP A 7 -17.80 28.68 -1.66
N ILE A 8 -17.79 28.66 -0.32
CA ILE A 8 -16.61 28.90 0.52
C ILE A 8 -16.59 27.85 1.63
N THR A 9 -15.45 27.17 1.77
CA THR A 9 -15.21 26.19 2.84
C THR A 9 -14.18 26.74 3.81
N TYR A 10 -14.53 26.80 5.10
CA TYR A 10 -13.59 27.11 6.19
C TYR A 10 -13.15 25.81 6.86
N GLY A 11 -11.90 25.75 7.27
CA GLY A 11 -11.32 24.59 7.92
C GLY A 11 -9.87 24.83 8.31
N THR A 12 -9.27 23.87 9.00
CA THR A 12 -7.87 23.94 9.38
C THR A 12 -6.97 23.40 8.26
N SER A 13 -5.70 23.85 8.24
CA SER A 13 -4.68 23.37 7.30
C SER A 13 -4.54 21.84 7.33
N SER A 14 -4.56 21.26 8.54
CA SER A 14 -4.42 19.83 8.77
C SER A 14 -5.62 19.06 8.20
N GLU A 15 -6.84 19.55 8.36
CA GLU A 15 -8.04 18.91 7.80
C GLU A 15 -7.99 18.88 6.27
N PHE A 16 -7.70 20.02 5.64
CA PHE A 16 -7.56 20.09 4.17
C PHE A 16 -6.42 19.20 3.66
N GLY A 17 -5.29 19.19 4.36
CA GLY A 17 -4.14 18.35 4.00
C GLY A 17 -4.44 16.86 4.15
N PHE A 18 -5.11 16.44 5.23
CA PHE A 18 -5.49 15.04 5.42
C PHE A 18 -6.61 14.58 4.49
N ASP A 19 -7.57 15.44 4.16
CA ASP A 19 -8.57 15.14 3.12
C ASP A 19 -7.87 14.93 1.76
N TYR A 20 -6.93 15.81 1.40
CA TYR A 20 -6.13 15.65 0.18
C TYR A 20 -5.35 14.33 0.13
N LEU A 21 -4.66 14.00 1.23
CA LEU A 21 -3.90 12.76 1.32
C LEU A 21 -4.81 11.53 1.26
N ARG A 22 -5.99 11.57 1.89
CA ARG A 22 -6.98 10.48 1.82
C ARG A 22 -7.56 10.33 0.43
N ASP A 23 -7.86 11.43 -0.25
CA ASP A 23 -8.37 11.42 -1.62
C ASP A 23 -7.38 10.79 -2.62
N ASN A 24 -6.08 10.83 -2.34
CA ASN A 24 -5.05 10.15 -3.15
C ASN A 24 -4.89 8.65 -2.83
N MET A 25 -5.58 8.14 -1.80
CA MET A 25 -5.57 6.73 -1.41
C MET A 25 -6.89 6.01 -1.72
N VAL A 26 -7.93 6.72 -2.18
CA VAL A 26 -9.24 6.09 -2.46
C VAL A 26 -9.15 5.14 -3.67
N ILE A 27 -9.88 4.04 -3.59
CA ILE A 27 -9.95 3.06 -4.67
C ILE A 27 -11.07 3.42 -5.66
N ASP A 28 -12.10 4.13 -5.18
CA ASP A 28 -13.29 4.50 -5.95
C ASP A 28 -13.48 6.01 -5.98
N LEU A 29 -13.73 6.58 -7.17
CA LEU A 29 -13.94 8.01 -7.37
C LEU A 29 -15.17 8.57 -6.63
N SER A 30 -16.14 7.74 -6.28
CA SER A 30 -17.26 8.14 -5.44
C SER A 30 -16.84 8.54 -4.03
N GLN A 31 -15.67 8.12 -3.57
CA GLN A 31 -15.12 8.48 -2.24
C GLN A 31 -14.33 9.79 -2.27
N TYR A 32 -14.02 10.33 -3.46
CA TYR A 32 -13.28 11.59 -3.62
C TYR A 32 -14.08 12.79 -3.10
N VAL A 33 -13.47 13.54 -2.17
CA VAL A 33 -14.18 14.53 -1.34
C VAL A 33 -13.87 15.97 -1.73
N GLN A 34 -12.60 16.32 -1.92
CA GLN A 34 -12.11 17.71 -1.98
C GLN A 34 -12.34 18.39 -3.32
N GLY A 35 -12.26 17.65 -4.43
CA GLY A 35 -12.42 18.25 -5.76
C GLY A 35 -11.18 19.00 -6.24
N GLU A 36 -11.37 19.83 -7.27
CA GLU A 36 -10.34 20.69 -7.83
C GLU A 36 -9.93 21.78 -6.83
N LEU A 37 -8.62 22.07 -6.73
CA LEU A 37 -8.08 23.08 -5.83
C LEU A 37 -7.99 24.43 -6.57
N ASN A 38 -8.94 25.32 -6.33
CA ASN A 38 -9.02 26.59 -7.07
C ASN A 38 -8.29 27.76 -6.38
N TYR A 39 -8.64 28.04 -5.13
CA TYR A 39 -8.12 29.20 -4.40
C TYR A 39 -8.20 28.95 -2.88
N ALA A 40 -7.23 29.48 -2.14
CA ALA A 40 -7.20 29.42 -0.69
C ALA A 40 -6.73 30.76 -0.11
N ILE A 41 -7.40 31.22 0.94
CA ILE A 41 -6.94 32.33 1.77
C ILE A 41 -6.44 31.71 3.07
N VAL A 42 -5.19 31.98 3.40
CA VAL A 42 -4.54 31.46 4.61
C VAL A 42 -4.51 32.57 5.65
N ASP A 43 -5.16 32.33 6.78
CA ASP A 43 -4.97 33.15 7.97
C ASP A 43 -3.71 32.71 8.71
N GLU A 44 -3.05 33.64 9.42
CA GLU A 44 -1.77 33.39 10.13
C GLU A 44 -0.71 32.69 9.25
N VAL A 45 -0.45 33.26 8.07
CA VAL A 45 0.38 32.65 7.02
C VAL A 45 1.80 32.31 7.48
N ASP A 46 2.36 33.10 8.39
CA ASP A 46 3.68 32.88 8.97
C ASP A 46 3.69 31.63 9.87
N ASN A 47 2.73 31.52 10.78
CA ASN A 47 2.59 30.33 11.64
C ASN A 47 2.39 29.06 10.79
N LEU A 48 1.52 29.13 9.78
CA LEU A 48 1.21 27.95 8.97
C LEU A 48 2.34 27.54 8.02
N LEU A 49 2.80 28.46 7.17
CA LEU A 49 3.72 28.14 6.08
C LEU A 49 5.19 28.13 6.50
N ILE A 50 5.52 28.65 7.68
CA ILE A 50 6.88 28.63 8.22
C ILE A 50 6.96 27.63 9.37
N ASP A 51 6.16 27.80 10.43
CA ASP A 51 6.37 27.02 11.65
C ASP A 51 5.78 25.62 11.57
N GLU A 52 4.50 25.48 11.19
CA GLU A 52 3.83 24.18 11.08
C GLU A 52 4.36 23.35 9.91
N ALA A 53 4.67 23.99 8.78
CA ALA A 53 5.19 23.33 7.58
C ALA A 53 6.52 22.59 7.77
N ARG A 54 7.22 22.79 8.89
CA ARG A 54 8.45 22.04 9.23
C ARG A 54 8.19 20.56 9.51
N THR A 55 6.99 20.21 9.94
CA THR A 55 6.61 18.83 10.21
C THR A 55 5.65 18.36 9.12
N PRO A 56 6.01 17.31 8.35
CA PRO A 56 5.15 16.84 7.27
C PRO A 56 3.86 16.22 7.82
N LEU A 57 2.77 16.41 7.07
CA LEU A 57 1.51 15.71 7.32
C LEU A 57 1.63 14.25 6.88
N ILE A 58 1.44 13.32 7.82
CA ILE A 58 1.60 11.88 7.60
C ILE A 58 0.32 11.16 7.99
N ILE A 59 -0.25 10.37 7.07
CA ILE A 59 -1.25 9.38 7.43
C ILE A 59 -0.53 8.09 7.83
N SER A 60 -0.63 7.73 9.10
CA SER A 60 -0.22 6.42 9.59
C SER A 60 -1.43 5.52 9.77
N GLY A 61 -1.28 4.25 9.41
CA GLY A 61 -2.25 3.20 9.66
C GLY A 61 -1.60 2.08 10.44
N GLN A 62 -2.41 1.25 11.10
CA GLN A 62 -1.89 -0.02 11.59
C GLN A 62 -1.45 -0.85 10.39
N ALA A 63 -0.21 -1.33 10.40
CA ALA A 63 0.21 -2.34 9.44
C ALA A 63 -0.68 -3.57 9.66
N GLU A 64 -1.28 -4.12 8.60
CA GLU A 64 -1.92 -5.43 8.70
C GLU A 64 -0.89 -6.41 9.25
N GLU A 65 -1.20 -7.06 10.38
CA GLU A 65 -0.30 -8.00 11.03
C GLU A 65 -0.09 -9.25 10.16
N SER A 66 0.86 -9.16 9.22
CA SER A 66 1.35 -10.29 8.45
C SER A 66 2.35 -11.14 9.25
N GLY A 67 2.35 -11.06 10.58
CA GLY A 67 3.30 -11.78 11.45
C GLY A 67 3.24 -13.29 11.23
N GLN A 68 2.04 -13.84 11.04
CA GLN A 68 1.84 -15.26 10.71
C GLN A 68 2.44 -15.64 9.34
N ILE A 69 2.30 -14.77 8.34
CA ILE A 69 2.87 -14.96 7.00
C ILE A 69 4.40 -14.91 7.08
N TYR A 70 4.96 -13.97 7.82
CA TYR A 70 6.40 -13.86 8.03
C TYR A 70 6.97 -15.12 8.68
N GLN A 71 6.34 -15.61 9.75
CA GLN A 71 6.73 -16.84 10.43
C GLN A 71 6.62 -18.07 9.52
N LEU A 72 5.60 -18.12 8.66
CA LEU A 72 5.47 -19.16 7.66
C LEU A 72 6.65 -19.14 6.68
N PHE A 73 6.92 -18.01 6.04
CA PHE A 73 8.01 -17.91 5.07
C PHE A 73 9.38 -18.13 5.69
N ALA A 74 9.62 -17.68 6.92
CA ALA A 74 10.86 -17.96 7.65
C ALA A 74 11.13 -19.47 7.81
N ARG A 75 10.08 -20.31 7.88
CA ARG A 75 10.21 -21.77 7.94
C ARG A 75 10.36 -22.42 6.56
N LEU A 76 9.83 -21.80 5.51
CA LEU A 76 9.83 -22.36 4.15
C LEU A 76 11.08 -21.99 3.35
N VAL A 77 11.55 -20.74 3.43
CA VAL A 77 12.69 -20.22 2.67
C VAL A 77 13.97 -21.06 2.82
N PRO A 78 14.35 -21.56 4.02
CA PRO A 78 15.54 -22.40 4.17
C PRO A 78 15.48 -23.74 3.42
N ARG A 79 14.31 -24.16 2.95
CA ARG A 79 14.14 -25.39 2.18
C ARG A 79 14.45 -25.19 0.69
N LEU A 80 14.56 -23.94 0.23
CA LEU A 80 14.86 -23.60 -1.16
C LEU A 80 16.37 -23.66 -1.42
N ARG A 81 16.74 -24.09 -2.62
CA ARG A 81 18.13 -24.26 -3.06
C ARG A 81 18.53 -23.19 -4.06
N GLN A 82 19.62 -22.47 -3.77
CA GLN A 82 20.21 -21.52 -4.70
C GLN A 82 20.68 -22.25 -5.97
N GLY A 83 20.43 -21.65 -7.14
CA GLY A 83 20.76 -22.22 -8.45
C GLY A 83 19.71 -23.21 -8.99
N GLN A 84 18.81 -23.73 -8.15
CA GLN A 84 17.68 -24.56 -8.58
C GLN A 84 16.35 -23.83 -8.40
N ASP A 85 16.04 -23.39 -7.18
CA ASP A 85 14.76 -22.76 -6.83
C ASP A 85 14.81 -21.23 -6.96
N TYR A 86 15.98 -20.62 -6.79
CA TYR A 86 16.16 -19.19 -6.95
C TYR A 86 17.56 -18.84 -7.44
N VAL A 87 17.67 -17.68 -8.07
CA VAL A 87 18.92 -17.08 -8.54
C VAL A 87 19.10 -15.73 -7.83
N VAL A 88 20.33 -15.46 -7.41
CA VAL A 88 20.71 -14.19 -6.78
C VAL A 88 21.48 -13.36 -7.80
N ASP A 89 21.00 -12.15 -8.07
CA ASP A 89 21.76 -11.14 -8.78
C ASP A 89 22.43 -10.22 -7.75
N GLU A 90 23.72 -10.46 -7.51
CA GLU A 90 24.50 -9.69 -6.54
C GLU A 90 24.73 -8.23 -6.98
N LYS A 91 24.71 -7.95 -8.29
CA LYS A 91 24.89 -6.59 -8.81
C LYS A 91 23.67 -5.74 -8.50
N SER A 92 22.47 -6.29 -8.68
CA SER A 92 21.22 -5.60 -8.38
C SER A 92 20.70 -5.83 -6.96
N ARG A 93 21.34 -6.70 -6.17
CA ARG A 93 20.86 -7.19 -4.86
C ARG A 93 19.42 -7.72 -4.93
N ALA A 94 19.07 -8.39 -6.03
CA ALA A 94 17.74 -8.96 -6.23
C ALA A 94 17.79 -10.48 -6.18
N VAL A 95 16.70 -11.09 -5.71
CA VAL A 95 16.51 -12.55 -5.71
C VAL A 95 15.30 -12.87 -6.56
N ASN A 96 15.48 -13.73 -7.56
CA ASN A 96 14.42 -14.15 -8.47
C ASN A 96 14.19 -15.65 -8.32
N LEU A 97 12.93 -16.08 -8.19
CA LEU A 97 12.58 -17.49 -8.22
C LEU A 97 12.68 -18.02 -9.66
N THR A 98 13.13 -19.27 -9.81
CA THR A 98 13.05 -19.99 -11.08
C THR A 98 11.65 -20.61 -11.26
N ASP A 99 11.30 -21.08 -12.46
CA ASP A 99 10.02 -21.78 -12.69
C ASP A 99 9.86 -23.03 -11.79
N VAL A 100 10.97 -23.73 -11.55
CA VAL A 100 11.04 -24.88 -10.64
C VAL A 100 10.82 -24.43 -9.19
N GLY A 101 11.44 -23.33 -8.78
CA GLY A 101 11.26 -22.75 -7.45
C GLY A 101 9.83 -22.26 -7.20
N ILE A 102 9.19 -21.64 -8.18
CA ILE A 102 7.79 -21.23 -8.11
C ILE A 102 6.90 -22.46 -7.86
N SER A 103 7.09 -23.52 -8.64
CA SER A 103 6.32 -24.78 -8.50
C SER A 103 6.52 -25.42 -7.12
N ASN A 104 7.77 -25.41 -6.62
CA ASN A 104 8.10 -25.94 -5.31
C ASN A 104 7.47 -25.13 -4.16
N VAL A 105 7.56 -23.79 -4.23
CA VAL A 105 6.94 -22.89 -3.24
C VAL A 105 5.42 -23.03 -3.25
N GLU A 106 4.78 -23.13 -4.43
CA GLU A 106 3.34 -23.38 -4.53
C GLU A 106 2.95 -24.69 -3.83
N MET A 107 3.71 -25.76 -4.05
CA MET A 107 3.45 -27.04 -3.39
C MET A 107 3.59 -26.93 -1.86
N MET A 108 4.62 -26.23 -1.37
CA MET A 108 4.83 -26.00 0.05
C MET A 108 3.68 -25.19 0.68
N LEU A 109 3.24 -24.11 0.02
CA LEU A 109 2.17 -23.24 0.51
C LEU A 109 0.78 -23.92 0.48
N ARG A 110 0.53 -24.80 -0.50
CA ARG A 110 -0.67 -25.65 -0.53
C ARG A 110 -0.72 -26.60 0.67
N ARG A 111 0.41 -27.20 1.05
CA ARG A 111 0.48 -28.09 2.22
C ARG A 111 0.19 -27.35 3.53
N GLU A 112 0.64 -26.10 3.62
CA GLU A 112 0.40 -25.21 4.77
C GLU A 112 -1.01 -24.56 4.74
N ARG A 113 -1.85 -24.91 3.76
CA ARG A 113 -3.24 -24.42 3.58
C ARG A 113 -3.40 -22.90 3.53
N VAL A 114 -2.36 -22.17 3.18
CA VAL A 114 -2.36 -20.70 3.11
C VAL A 114 -2.94 -20.21 1.78
N LEU A 115 -2.86 -21.03 0.73
CA LEU A 115 -3.48 -20.74 -0.56
C LEU A 115 -4.94 -21.20 -0.57
N LYS A 116 -5.89 -20.25 -0.51
CA LYS A 116 -7.29 -20.49 -0.92
C LYS A 116 -7.35 -20.55 -2.46
N SER A 117 -7.90 -21.63 -3.00
CA SER A 117 -8.00 -22.01 -4.42
C SER A 117 -7.67 -20.92 -5.46
N GLY A 118 -6.46 -21.01 -6.02
CA GLY A 118 -5.95 -20.20 -7.14
C GLY A 118 -4.45 -20.41 -7.32
N THR A 119 -3.95 -20.39 -8.56
CA THR A 119 -2.51 -20.41 -8.88
C THR A 119 -1.83 -19.16 -8.33
N PHE A 120 -0.57 -19.21 -7.89
CA PHE A 120 0.13 -18.08 -7.26
C PHE A 120 0.15 -16.84 -8.16
N ILE A 121 0.30 -17.07 -9.48
CA ILE A 121 0.22 -16.06 -10.54
C ILE A 121 -1.18 -15.42 -10.61
N THR A 122 -2.24 -16.22 -10.45
CA THR A 122 -3.59 -15.67 -10.40
C THR A 122 -3.84 -14.89 -9.12
N GLN A 123 -3.40 -15.34 -7.94
CA GLN A 123 -3.63 -14.54 -6.72
C GLN A 123 -2.83 -13.24 -6.70
N TRP A 124 -1.61 -13.21 -7.23
CA TRP A 124 -0.81 -11.98 -7.31
C TRP A 124 -1.32 -11.02 -8.40
N ALA A 125 -1.71 -11.54 -9.57
CA ALA A 125 -2.32 -10.74 -10.64
C ALA A 125 -3.75 -10.27 -10.32
N PHE A 126 -4.51 -11.06 -9.54
CA PHE A 126 -5.90 -10.77 -9.16
C PHE A 126 -5.98 -10.01 -7.82
N GLY A 127 -4.94 -10.06 -6.98
CA GLY A 127 -4.78 -9.18 -5.81
C GLY A 127 -4.68 -7.70 -6.19
N ARG A 128 -4.24 -7.37 -7.41
CA ARG A 128 -4.37 -6.02 -8.02
C ARG A 128 -5.75 -5.70 -8.57
N ARG A 129 -6.66 -6.68 -8.71
CA ARG A 129 -8.03 -6.49 -9.23
C ARG A 129 -9.12 -6.57 -8.16
N ASN A 130 -8.86 -7.20 -7.01
CA ASN A 130 -9.84 -7.36 -5.93
C ASN A 130 -9.80 -6.24 -4.87
N GLY A 131 -9.37 -5.04 -5.25
CA GLY A 131 -9.85 -3.78 -4.65
C GLY A 131 -11.20 -3.33 -5.22
N LYS A 132 -11.89 -4.15 -6.01
CA LYS A 132 -13.25 -3.87 -6.50
C LYS A 132 -14.26 -4.84 -5.91
N ARG A 133 -14.80 -4.47 -4.76
CA ARG A 133 -16.23 -4.59 -4.45
C ARG A 133 -16.60 -3.68 -3.31
#